data_AF-A0A3M1KRC1-F1
#
_entry.id   AF-A0A3M1KRC1-F1
#
_cell.length_a   1.000
_cell.length_b   1.000
_cell.length_c   1.000
_cell.angle_alpha   90.00
_cell.angle_beta   90.00
_cell.angle_gamma   90.00
#
_symmetry.space_group_name_H-M   'P 1'
#
loop_
_entity.id
_entity.type
_entity.pdbx_description
1 polymer ?
#
loop_
_entity_poly.entity_id
_entity_poly.type
_entity_poly.pdbx_seq_one_letter_code
_entity_poly.pdbx_strand_id
1 'polypeptide(L)'
;MAIMEDRARRIVRTAVELAEKGGFEAVRLRDVASTANVALGTLYRHFRSKEDLLVAALAEEVEQLEAYMASHPARGATPRERVAAFFNVATRGICRRPMLAQAVLRAATSGQPELAEKVAGFHGRVTALITAALRGGDDGTKVAGREGSIALVLEYVWFASLVGWGGGLHDKETIVEHMRTAASLMLP
;
A
#
# COMPACT_ATOMS: atom_id res chain seq x y z
N MET A 1 2.51 -9.51 -15.39
CA MET A 1 1.34 -9.02 -14.62
C MET A 1 0.19 -9.98 -14.90
N ALA A 2 -0.26 -10.76 -13.92
CA ALA A 2 -1.45 -11.57 -14.12
C ALA A 2 -2.65 -10.61 -14.10
N ILE A 3 -3.30 -10.43 -15.26
CA ILE A 3 -4.49 -9.59 -15.37
C ILE A 3 -5.56 -10.26 -14.52
N MET A 4 -5.97 -9.60 -13.43
CA MET A 4 -7.10 -10.04 -12.64
C MET A 4 -8.34 -10.10 -13.53
N GLU A 5 -9.06 -11.22 -13.48
CA GLU A 5 -10.34 -11.36 -14.19
C GLU A 5 -11.30 -10.22 -13.79
N ASP A 6 -12.06 -9.69 -14.75
CA ASP A 6 -12.95 -8.54 -14.53
C ASP A 6 -13.93 -8.73 -13.36
N ARG A 7 -14.33 -9.98 -13.11
CA ARG A 7 -15.19 -10.32 -11.97
C ARG A 7 -14.48 -10.16 -10.64
N ALA A 8 -13.25 -10.67 -10.49
CA ALA A 8 -12.45 -10.51 -9.28
C ALA A 8 -12.16 -9.02 -9.01
N ARG A 9 -11.83 -8.25 -10.06
CA ARG A 9 -11.64 -6.80 -9.96
C ARG A 9 -12.91 -6.07 -9.50
N ARG A 10 -14.10 -6.49 -9.95
CA ARG A 10 -15.37 -5.92 -9.46
C ARG A 10 -15.60 -6.22 -7.98
N ILE A 11 -15.28 -7.42 -7.53
CA ILE A 11 -15.39 -7.82 -6.11
C ILE A 11 -14.44 -6.96 -5.25
N VAL A 12 -13.18 -6.78 -5.67
CA VAL A 12 -12.19 -5.95 -4.97
C VAL A 12 -12.65 -4.49 -4.88
N ARG A 13 -13.05 -3.88 -6.00
CA ARG A 13 -13.58 -2.50 -6.00
C ARG A 13 -14.78 -2.31 -5.07
N THR A 14 -15.70 -3.28 -5.05
CA THR A 14 -16.84 -3.26 -4.13
C THR A 14 -16.39 -3.31 -2.66
N ALA A 15 -15.38 -4.12 -2.35
CA ALA A 15 -14.80 -4.19 -1.01
C ALA A 15 -14.14 -2.87 -0.60
N VAL A 16 -13.43 -2.23 -1.53
CA VAL A 16 -12.84 -0.90 -1.35
C VAL A 16 -13.90 0.14 -1.01
N GLU A 17 -14.99 0.21 -1.79
CA GLU A 17 -16.10 1.13 -1.53
C GLU A 17 -16.77 0.92 -0.16
N LEU A 18 -16.93 -0.33 0.26
CA LEU A 18 -17.47 -0.64 1.60
C LEU A 18 -16.48 -0.27 2.71
N ALA A 19 -15.19 -0.54 2.50
CA ALA A 19 -14.13 -0.18 3.45
C ALA A 19 -14.00 1.35 3.61
N GLU A 20 -14.18 2.13 2.55
CA GLU A 20 -14.19 3.60 2.65
C GLU A 20 -15.34 4.12 3.53
N LYS A 21 -16.49 3.45 3.49
CA LYS A 21 -17.71 3.89 4.20
C LYS A 21 -17.71 3.50 5.67
N GLY A 22 -17.13 2.35 6.04
CA GLY A 22 -17.21 1.87 7.42
C GLY A 22 -16.04 0.99 7.86
N GLY A 23 -14.90 1.15 7.20
CA GLY A 23 -13.64 0.51 7.56
C GLY A 23 -13.70 -1.00 7.45
N PHE A 24 -12.84 -1.66 8.22
CA PHE A 24 -12.73 -3.11 8.20
C PHE A 24 -14.09 -3.77 8.41
N GLU A 25 -14.83 -3.42 9.47
CA GLU A 25 -16.08 -4.11 9.85
C GLU A 25 -17.21 -4.01 8.80
N ALA A 26 -17.23 -2.97 7.98
CA ALA A 26 -18.19 -2.83 6.89
C ALA A 26 -17.97 -3.81 5.73
N VAL A 27 -16.75 -4.33 5.56
CA VAL A 27 -16.45 -5.32 4.52
C VAL A 27 -16.90 -6.71 4.97
N ARG A 28 -18.18 -6.99 4.77
CA ARG A 28 -18.76 -8.33 5.00
C ARG A 28 -18.89 -9.04 3.67
N LEU A 29 -18.36 -10.26 3.55
CA LEU A 29 -18.30 -10.98 2.27
C LEU A 29 -19.65 -11.18 1.59
N ARG A 30 -20.72 -11.38 2.37
CA ARG A 30 -22.10 -11.44 1.84
C ARG A 30 -22.57 -10.11 1.22
N ASP A 31 -22.21 -8.99 1.84
CA ASP A 31 -22.61 -7.66 1.40
C ASP A 31 -21.78 -7.27 0.17
N VAL A 32 -20.50 -7.65 0.14
CA VAL A 32 -19.65 -7.55 -1.06
C VAL A 32 -20.23 -8.38 -2.20
N ALA A 33 -20.57 -9.64 -1.98
CA ALA A 33 -21.11 -10.52 -3.03
C ALA A 33 -22.42 -9.97 -3.60
N SER A 34 -23.34 -9.53 -2.73
CA SER A 34 -24.60 -8.91 -3.12
C SER A 34 -24.39 -7.63 -3.93
N THR A 35 -23.54 -6.72 -3.45
CA THR A 35 -23.27 -5.42 -4.10
C THR A 35 -22.51 -5.60 -5.42
N ALA A 36 -21.58 -6.54 -5.50
CA ALA A 36 -20.84 -6.88 -6.72
C ALA A 36 -21.67 -7.71 -7.72
N ASN A 37 -22.92 -8.04 -7.38
CA ASN A 37 -23.82 -8.90 -8.15
C ASN A 37 -23.17 -10.24 -8.55
N VAL A 38 -22.65 -10.96 -7.55
CA VAL A 38 -22.07 -12.30 -7.71
C VAL A 38 -22.61 -13.24 -6.63
N ALA A 39 -22.71 -14.53 -6.95
CA ALA A 39 -23.01 -15.54 -5.94
C ALA A 39 -21.88 -15.60 -4.89
N LEU A 40 -22.23 -15.81 -3.62
CA LEU A 40 -21.27 -15.89 -2.53
C LEU A 40 -20.22 -16.99 -2.74
N GLY A 41 -20.62 -18.16 -3.27
CA GLY A 41 -19.68 -19.24 -3.63
C GLY A 41 -18.73 -18.88 -4.77
N THR A 42 -19.08 -17.90 -5.61
CA THR A 42 -18.16 -17.36 -6.63
C THR A 42 -17.14 -16.42 -5.99
N LEU A 43 -17.54 -15.61 -5.01
CA LEU A 43 -16.59 -14.81 -4.23
C LEU A 43 -15.57 -15.70 -3.53
N TYR A 44 -16.02 -16.75 -2.84
CA TYR A 44 -15.14 -17.67 -2.11
C TYR A 44 -14.15 -18.44 -3.00
N ARG A 45 -14.44 -18.57 -4.31
CA ARG A 45 -13.49 -19.13 -5.28
C ARG A 45 -12.30 -18.19 -5.55
N HIS A 46 -12.50 -16.89 -5.43
CA HIS A 46 -11.45 -15.89 -5.65
C HIS A 46 -10.75 -15.46 -4.35
N PHE A 47 -11.51 -15.35 -3.25
CA PHE A 47 -11.02 -14.82 -1.97
C PHE A 47 -11.47 -15.72 -0.83
N ARG A 48 -10.49 -16.25 -0.08
CA ARG A 48 -10.76 -17.23 0.99
C ARG A 48 -11.27 -16.57 2.26
N SER A 49 -10.87 -15.33 2.50
CA SER A 49 -11.22 -14.55 3.69
C SER A 49 -11.45 -13.08 3.34
N LYS A 50 -11.93 -12.33 4.32
CA LYS A 50 -12.06 -10.88 4.23
C LYS A 50 -10.70 -10.20 4.16
N GLU A 51 -9.72 -10.72 4.90
CA GLU A 51 -8.34 -10.27 4.88
C GLU A 51 -7.71 -10.53 3.51
N ASP A 52 -7.95 -11.70 2.91
CA ASP A 52 -7.50 -12.02 1.55
C ASP A 52 -8.04 -11.02 0.51
N LEU A 53 -9.33 -10.68 0.63
CA LEU A 53 -9.98 -9.68 -0.21
C LEU A 53 -9.39 -8.27 -0.01
N LEU A 54 -9.15 -7.85 1.23
CA LEU A 54 -8.57 -6.55 1.55
C LEU A 54 -7.08 -6.46 1.19
N VAL A 55 -6.32 -7.55 1.29
CA VAL A 55 -4.94 -7.63 0.80
C VAL A 55 -4.91 -7.58 -0.74
N ALA A 56 -5.91 -8.15 -1.43
CA ALA A 56 -6.02 -7.96 -2.87
C ALA A 56 -6.30 -6.49 -3.24
N ALA A 57 -7.04 -5.75 -2.42
CA ALA A 57 -7.23 -4.31 -2.62
C ALA A 57 -5.91 -3.51 -2.51
N LEU A 58 -4.95 -3.94 -1.68
CA LEU A 58 -3.62 -3.31 -1.62
C LEU A 58 -2.92 -3.31 -2.98
N ALA A 59 -3.10 -4.35 -3.78
CA ALA A 59 -2.50 -4.42 -5.11
C ALA A 59 -3.04 -3.32 -6.03
N GLU A 60 -4.36 -3.05 -6.00
CA GLU A 60 -4.99 -1.95 -6.76
C GLU A 60 -4.53 -0.58 -6.23
N GLU A 61 -4.38 -0.41 -4.91
CA GLU A 61 -3.91 0.86 -4.34
C GLU A 61 -2.44 1.14 -4.72
N VAL A 62 -1.58 0.12 -4.79
CA VAL A 62 -0.21 0.30 -5.30
C VAL A 62 -0.20 0.57 -6.81
N GLU A 63 -1.06 -0.07 -7.60
CA GLU A 63 -1.18 0.26 -9.04
C GLU A 63 -1.54 1.74 -9.23
N GLN A 64 -2.46 2.27 -8.43
CA GLN A 64 -2.80 3.69 -8.44
C GLN A 64 -1.62 4.57 -8.02
N LEU A 65 -0.88 4.19 -6.98
CA LEU A 65 0.31 4.91 -6.54
C LEU A 65 1.41 4.92 -7.61
N GLU A 66 1.67 3.78 -8.25
CA GLU A 66 2.62 3.65 -9.35
C GLU A 66 2.23 4.56 -10.53
N ALA A 67 0.97 4.53 -10.96
CA ALA A 67 0.47 5.38 -12.04
C ALA A 67 0.57 6.88 -11.67
N TYR A 68 0.27 7.23 -10.43
CA TYR A 68 0.42 8.59 -9.93
C TYR A 68 1.89 9.03 -9.95
N MET A 69 2.82 8.19 -9.46
CA MET A 69 4.24 8.52 -9.42
C MET A 69 4.89 8.57 -10.79
N ALA A 70 4.42 7.75 -11.74
CA ALA A 70 4.87 7.81 -13.13
C ALA A 70 4.49 9.15 -13.80
N SER A 71 3.31 9.67 -13.50
CA SER A 71 2.84 10.97 -14.02
C SER A 71 3.36 12.18 -13.23
N HIS A 72 3.66 11.98 -11.95
CA HIS A 72 4.13 13.03 -11.03
C HIS A 72 5.37 12.54 -10.25
N PRO A 73 6.53 12.41 -10.90
CA PRO A 73 7.74 11.92 -10.24
C PRO A 73 8.12 12.77 -9.03
N ALA A 74 8.62 12.14 -7.97
CA ALA A 74 9.09 12.84 -6.79
C ALA A 74 10.29 13.75 -7.14
N ARG A 75 10.14 15.05 -6.89
CA ARG A 75 11.14 16.08 -7.25
C ARG A 75 12.02 16.46 -6.06
N GLY A 76 13.26 16.86 -6.36
CA GLY A 76 14.26 17.26 -5.37
C GLY A 76 15.66 17.25 -5.99
N ALA A 77 16.52 18.18 -5.55
CA ALA A 77 17.91 18.28 -6.00
C ALA A 77 18.76 17.11 -5.46
N THR A 78 18.45 16.62 -4.26
CA THR A 78 19.17 15.51 -3.62
C THR A 78 18.31 14.23 -3.54
N PRO A 79 18.92 13.03 -3.41
CA PRO A 79 18.17 11.80 -3.14
C PRO A 79 17.29 11.91 -1.89
N ARG A 80 17.80 12.55 -0.83
CA ARG A 80 17.06 12.79 0.42
C ARG A 80 15.79 13.61 0.17
N GLU A 81 15.88 14.69 -0.59
CA GLU A 81 14.72 15.53 -0.93
C GLU A 81 13.68 14.77 -1.76
N ARG A 82 14.11 13.99 -2.75
CA ARG A 82 13.18 13.17 -3.56
C ARG A 82 12.47 12.11 -2.75
N VAL A 83 13.19 11.41 -1.87
CA VAL A 83 12.61 10.42 -0.95
C VAL A 83 11.62 11.08 0.03
N ALA A 84 11.98 12.23 0.61
CA ALA A 84 11.07 12.98 1.48
C ALA A 84 9.81 13.42 0.74
N ALA A 85 9.94 13.88 -0.52
CA ALA A 85 8.81 14.24 -1.37
C ALA A 85 7.91 13.02 -1.67
N PHE A 86 8.50 11.87 -2.00
CA PHE A 86 7.78 10.61 -2.19
C PHE A 86 6.94 10.26 -0.97
N PHE A 87 7.55 10.17 0.23
CA PHE A 87 6.83 9.79 1.44
C PHE A 87 5.75 10.80 1.84
N ASN A 88 5.96 12.09 1.61
CA ASN A 88 4.93 13.10 1.86
C ASN A 88 3.69 12.89 0.96
N VAL A 89 3.91 12.66 -0.34
CA VAL A 89 2.81 12.39 -1.28
C VAL A 89 2.12 11.07 -0.95
N ALA A 90 2.88 9.99 -0.76
CA ALA A 90 2.33 8.66 -0.48
C ALA A 90 1.54 8.64 0.83
N THR A 91 2.09 9.24 1.91
CA THR A 91 1.40 9.35 3.21
C THR A 91 0.11 10.14 3.08
N ARG A 92 0.12 11.29 2.40
CA ARG A 92 -1.10 12.07 2.16
C ARG A 92 -2.14 11.29 1.36
N GLY A 93 -1.70 10.52 0.36
CA GLY A 93 -2.57 9.66 -0.44
C GLY A 93 -3.31 8.63 0.42
N ILE A 94 -2.56 7.87 1.23
CA ILE A 94 -3.12 6.85 2.12
C ILE A 94 -4.03 7.47 3.18
N CYS A 95 -3.58 8.54 3.85
CA CYS A 95 -4.32 9.15 4.95
C CYS A 95 -5.61 9.89 4.50
N ARG A 96 -5.81 10.15 3.18
CA ARG A 96 -7.06 10.75 2.67
C ARG A 96 -8.26 9.80 2.74
N ARG A 97 -8.03 8.49 2.81
CA ARG A 97 -9.08 7.46 2.84
C ARG A 97 -8.91 6.61 4.12
N PRO A 98 -9.06 7.20 5.32
CA PRO A 98 -8.56 6.59 6.56
C PRO A 98 -9.22 5.26 6.90
N MET A 99 -10.53 5.12 6.65
CA MET A 99 -11.25 3.87 6.89
C MET A 99 -10.73 2.72 6.01
N LEU A 100 -10.48 3.00 4.73
CA LEU A 100 -9.89 2.03 3.81
C LEU A 100 -8.46 1.68 4.24
N ALA A 101 -7.62 2.70 4.48
CA ALA A 101 -6.24 2.53 4.87
C ALA A 101 -6.12 1.65 6.14
N GLN A 102 -6.93 1.91 7.16
CA GLN A 102 -6.99 1.11 8.38
C GLN A 102 -7.43 -0.34 8.10
N ALA A 103 -8.43 -0.53 7.23
CA ALA A 103 -8.91 -1.86 6.87
C ALA A 103 -7.82 -2.71 6.19
N VAL A 104 -7.12 -2.12 5.22
CA VAL A 104 -6.06 -2.83 4.48
C VAL A 104 -4.81 -3.06 5.33
N LEU A 105 -4.43 -2.11 6.19
CA LEU A 105 -3.32 -2.28 7.14
C LEU A 105 -3.62 -3.41 8.12
N ARG A 106 -4.83 -3.44 8.70
CA ARG A 106 -5.27 -4.52 9.59
C ARG A 106 -5.24 -5.88 8.90
N ALA A 107 -5.65 -5.95 7.64
CA ALA A 107 -5.57 -7.18 6.86
C ALA A 107 -4.12 -7.62 6.60
N ALA A 108 -3.25 -6.68 6.22
CA ALA A 108 -1.83 -6.94 5.97
C ALA A 108 -1.08 -7.41 7.22
N THR A 109 -1.43 -6.89 8.39
CA THR A 109 -0.81 -7.27 9.69
C THR A 109 -1.60 -8.33 10.44
N SER A 110 -2.51 -9.05 9.78
CA SER A 110 -3.37 -10.07 10.41
C SER A 110 -2.61 -11.31 10.91
N GLY A 111 -1.38 -11.52 10.44
CA GLY A 111 -0.55 -12.67 10.80
C GLY A 111 -0.92 -13.98 10.10
N GLN A 112 -1.78 -13.94 9.06
CA GLN A 112 -2.17 -15.10 8.26
C GLN A 112 -1.04 -15.52 7.30
N PRO A 113 -0.40 -16.70 7.47
CA PRO A 113 0.72 -17.13 6.63
C PRO A 113 0.37 -17.24 5.14
N GLU A 114 -0.87 -17.61 4.81
CA GLU A 114 -1.35 -17.72 3.44
C GLU A 114 -1.42 -16.37 2.69
N LEU A 115 -1.38 -15.24 3.40
CA LEU A 115 -1.36 -13.90 2.81
C LEU A 115 0.06 -13.35 2.65
N ALA A 116 1.07 -14.01 3.24
CA ALA A 116 2.44 -13.49 3.32
C ALA A 116 3.04 -13.17 1.94
N GLU A 117 2.80 -14.01 0.94
CA GLU A 117 3.30 -13.79 -0.42
C GLU A 117 2.69 -12.53 -1.07
N LYS A 118 1.39 -12.29 -0.89
CA LYS A 118 0.70 -11.11 -1.42
C LYS A 118 1.19 -9.83 -0.73
N VAL A 119 1.33 -9.89 0.59
CA VAL A 119 1.86 -8.77 1.39
C VAL A 119 3.32 -8.49 1.02
N ALA A 120 4.16 -9.51 0.86
CA ALA A 120 5.54 -9.36 0.40
C ALA A 120 5.62 -8.76 -1.01
N GLY A 121 4.72 -9.16 -1.91
CA GLY A 121 4.60 -8.57 -3.25
C GLY A 121 4.26 -7.08 -3.22
N PHE A 122 3.37 -6.66 -2.31
CA PHE A 122 3.09 -5.24 -2.05
C PHE A 122 4.34 -4.49 -1.57
N HIS A 123 5.02 -4.99 -0.53
CA HIS A 123 6.25 -4.37 0.00
C HIS A 123 7.33 -4.22 -1.07
N GLY A 124 7.50 -5.25 -1.92
CA GLY A 124 8.46 -5.22 -3.03
C GLY A 124 8.18 -4.13 -4.06
N ARG A 125 6.91 -3.90 -4.42
CA ARG A 125 6.50 -2.84 -5.35
C ARG A 125 6.70 -1.43 -4.76
N VAL A 126 6.36 -1.23 -3.49
CA VAL A 126 6.62 0.05 -2.79
C VAL A 126 8.12 0.31 -2.67
N THR A 127 8.92 -0.72 -2.36
CA THR A 127 10.39 -0.62 -2.32
C THR A 127 10.97 -0.21 -3.68
N ALA A 128 10.41 -0.72 -4.79
CA ALA A 128 10.81 -0.31 -6.13
C ALA A 128 10.51 1.18 -6.39
N LEU A 129 9.34 1.68 -5.99
CA LEU A 129 9.00 3.11 -6.09
C LEU A 129 9.94 4.01 -5.28
N ILE A 130 10.29 3.60 -4.06
CA ILE A 130 11.25 4.34 -3.22
C ILE A 130 12.63 4.35 -3.88
N THR A 131 13.05 3.23 -4.50
CA THR A 131 14.31 3.14 -5.24
C THR A 131 14.31 4.07 -6.46
N ALA A 132 13.21 4.12 -7.21
CA ALA A 132 13.07 5.07 -8.32
C ALA A 132 13.14 6.53 -7.82
N ALA A 133 12.51 6.85 -6.69
CA ALA A 133 12.63 8.18 -6.08
C ALA A 133 14.07 8.51 -5.66
N LEU A 134 14.79 7.55 -5.06
CA LEU A 134 16.21 7.68 -4.72
C LEU A 134 17.06 8.06 -5.94
N ARG A 135 16.84 7.38 -7.08
CA ARG A 135 17.59 7.63 -8.32
C ARG A 135 17.14 8.88 -9.09
N GLY A 136 15.92 9.36 -8.81
CA GLY A 136 15.31 10.47 -9.56
C GLY A 136 14.59 10.02 -10.84
N GLY A 137 14.24 8.75 -10.93
CA GLY A 137 13.56 8.12 -12.05
C GLY A 137 13.71 6.59 -11.97
N ASP A 138 12.84 5.88 -12.69
CA ASP A 138 13.03 4.45 -12.94
C ASP A 138 13.95 4.29 -14.16
N ASP A 139 15.13 3.73 -13.94
CA ASP A 139 16.10 3.43 -14.99
C ASP A 139 16.02 1.96 -15.45
N GLY A 140 15.03 1.20 -14.96
CA GLY A 140 14.84 -0.22 -15.26
C GLY A 140 15.93 -1.12 -14.66
N THR A 141 16.85 -0.58 -13.86
CA THR A 141 17.91 -1.38 -13.24
C THR A 141 17.42 -2.01 -11.94
N LYS A 142 17.81 -3.26 -11.71
CA LYS A 142 17.37 -4.02 -10.53
C LYS A 142 17.69 -3.26 -9.23
N VAL A 143 16.75 -3.33 -8.30
CA VAL A 143 16.92 -2.89 -6.91
C VAL A 143 17.95 -3.81 -6.26
N ALA A 144 19.23 -3.41 -6.28
CA ALA A 144 20.32 -4.20 -5.73
C ALA A 144 21.33 -3.28 -5.02
N GLY A 145 22.07 -3.86 -4.08
CA GLY A 145 23.08 -3.13 -3.30
C GLY A 145 22.48 -2.15 -2.29
N ARG A 146 23.29 -1.16 -1.92
CA ARG A 146 23.00 -0.24 -0.80
C ARG A 146 21.68 0.52 -0.97
N GLU A 147 21.37 0.98 -2.18
CA GLU A 147 20.14 1.74 -2.46
C GLU A 147 18.89 0.90 -2.17
N GLY A 148 18.88 -0.36 -2.61
CA GLY A 148 17.78 -1.27 -2.35
C GLY A 148 17.61 -1.58 -0.87
N SER A 149 18.71 -1.76 -0.13
CA SER A 149 18.65 -1.93 1.32
C SER A 149 18.11 -0.68 2.04
N ILE A 150 18.51 0.52 1.62
CA ILE A 150 17.98 1.77 2.15
C ILE A 150 16.48 1.87 1.86
N ALA A 151 16.06 1.62 0.62
CA ALA A 151 14.65 1.66 0.22
C ALA A 151 13.81 0.68 1.06
N LEU A 152 14.28 -0.55 1.25
CA LEU A 152 13.61 -1.56 2.07
C LEU A 152 13.45 -1.12 3.53
N VAL A 153 14.51 -0.60 4.15
CA VAL A 153 14.44 -0.16 5.55
C VAL A 153 13.51 1.04 5.69
N LEU A 154 13.57 2.02 4.77
CA LEU A 154 12.65 3.15 4.76
C LEU A 154 11.20 2.71 4.56
N GLU A 155 10.97 1.72 3.69
CA GLU A 155 9.64 1.12 3.48
C GLU A 155 9.10 0.51 4.78
N TYR A 156 9.90 -0.28 5.52
CA TYR A 156 9.48 -0.85 6.79
C TYR A 156 9.22 0.19 7.88
N VAL A 157 10.06 1.23 7.98
CA VAL A 157 9.82 2.35 8.92
C VAL A 157 8.50 3.05 8.58
N TRP A 158 8.24 3.27 7.30
CA TRP A 158 7.01 3.89 6.84
C TRP A 158 5.79 3.02 7.11
N PHE A 159 5.86 1.72 6.79
CA PHE A 159 4.80 0.76 7.04
C PHE A 159 4.48 0.65 8.54
N ALA A 160 5.49 0.52 9.40
CA ALA A 160 5.30 0.51 10.85
C ALA A 160 4.66 1.83 11.35
N SER A 161 5.05 2.96 10.77
CA SER A 161 4.45 4.26 11.07
C SER A 161 2.98 4.33 10.61
N LEU A 162 2.64 3.77 9.45
CA LEU A 162 1.25 3.68 8.99
C LEU A 162 0.40 2.78 9.90
N VAL A 163 0.95 1.64 10.35
CA VAL A 163 0.27 0.75 11.31
C VAL A 163 0.00 1.49 12.62
N GLY A 164 1.00 2.20 13.16
CA GLY A 164 0.84 3.02 14.36
C GLY A 164 -0.25 4.09 14.20
N TRP A 165 -0.25 4.81 13.07
CA TRP A 165 -1.29 5.78 12.76
C TRP A 165 -2.69 5.14 12.62
N GLY A 166 -2.78 3.99 11.94
CA GLY A 166 -4.03 3.25 11.78
C GLY A 166 -4.60 2.73 13.10
N GLY A 167 -3.73 2.44 14.07
CA GLY A 167 -4.10 2.08 15.44
C GLY A 167 -4.31 3.27 16.38
N GLY A 168 -4.14 4.50 15.91
CA GLY A 168 -4.31 5.72 16.72
C GLY A 168 -3.13 6.05 17.65
N LEU A 169 -1.96 5.45 17.45
CA LEU A 169 -0.75 5.71 18.25
C LEU A 169 -0.19 7.13 18.01
N HIS A 170 -0.28 7.61 16.76
CA HIS A 170 0.21 8.92 16.36
C HIS A 170 -0.54 9.46 15.13
N ASP A 171 -0.35 10.73 14.82
CA ASP A 171 -1.00 11.42 13.68
C ASP A 171 -0.20 11.28 12.37
N LYS A 172 -0.74 11.82 11.28
CA LYS A 172 -0.09 11.77 9.96
C LYS A 172 1.18 12.62 9.92
N GLU A 173 1.24 13.70 10.69
CA GLU A 173 2.40 14.60 10.80
C GLU A 173 3.60 13.83 11.38
N THR A 174 3.36 12.99 12.38
CA THR A 174 4.36 12.12 13.00
C THR A 174 4.94 11.12 12.01
N ILE A 175 4.12 10.54 11.12
CA ILE A 175 4.61 9.66 10.05
C ILE A 175 5.62 10.39 9.15
N VAL A 176 5.28 11.63 8.73
CA VAL A 176 6.17 12.42 7.87
C VAL A 176 7.48 12.76 8.59
N GLU A 177 7.43 13.02 9.90
CA GLU A 177 8.62 13.28 10.72
C GLU A 177 9.51 12.02 10.86
N HIS A 178 8.92 10.86 11.11
CA HIS A 178 9.65 9.59 11.13
C HIS A 178 10.40 9.37 9.81
N MET A 179 9.73 9.62 8.69
CA MET A 179 10.35 9.44 7.37
C MET A 179 11.44 10.47 7.08
N ARG A 180 11.25 11.72 7.50
CA ARG A 180 12.31 12.75 7.41
C ARG A 180 13.54 12.37 8.21
N THR A 181 13.34 11.95 9.47
CA THR A 181 14.41 11.52 10.36
C THR A 181 15.13 10.29 9.79
N ALA A 182 14.40 9.23 9.41
CA ALA A 182 14.98 8.03 8.83
C ALA A 182 15.78 8.32 7.55
N ALA A 183 15.24 9.16 6.66
CA ALA A 183 15.94 9.57 5.45
C ALA A 183 17.24 10.35 5.76
N SER A 184 17.22 11.26 6.75
CA SER A 184 18.43 12.00 7.15
C SER A 184 19.54 11.14 7.73
N LEU A 185 19.19 10.03 8.41
CA LEU A 185 20.15 9.10 9.00
C LEU A 185 20.81 8.20 7.96
N MET A 186 20.14 7.93 6.83
CA MET A 186 20.58 6.94 5.84
C MET A 186 21.13 7.55 4.55
N LEU A 187 20.70 8.77 4.21
CA LEU A 187 21.03 9.46 2.96
C LEU A 187 21.83 10.72 3.23
N PRO A 188 22.80 11.07 2.37
CA PRO A 188 23.57 12.31 2.46
C PRO A 188 22.71 13.56 2.31
#